data_AF-R7LU30-F1
#
_entry.id   AF-R7LU30-F1
#
_cell.length_a   1.000
_cell.length_b   1.000
_cell.length_c   1.000
_cell.angle_alpha   90.00
_cell.angle_beta   90.00
_cell.angle_gamma   90.00
#
_symmetry.space_group_name_H-M   'P 1'
#
loop_
_entity.id
_entity.type
_entity.pdbx_description
1 polymer ?
#
loop_
_entity_poly.entity_id
_entity_poly.type
_entity_poly.pdbx_seq_one_letter_code
_entity_poly.pdbx_strand_id
1 'polypeptide(L)'
;MKKYKSQRGITLIALVITIIILLILAGISIAALTNQGLFKNAKEAQNATQKAEEEQGKTLNEYEDEINKYLENDDKTAEKLVDKVNDGTIKIGDYVKYTPDTASTDAILQELSTYSGSDANTTSTLTQESLNWRVLDMEDGQVRLISELPTTSKIELSSYNGYNNAVKLLDDTCNVLYNNSKLASKVQNLKIEDIMEKMIETNYTNITANYGKQFTPTNKYYPSILLKEKGQNVNGIVGTELNESEQKELINQTTKPQATSLEVKYTYWCKTMTTSDFKNSKYYELFINNGSNYSTYWMSSRCIDYPSGGARFNISRVHSGDVRASSLYNTNGAEYSDVNAFRPVITLNSNVQIISGNGSTDSPFNIQ
;
A
#
# COMPACT_ATOMS: atom_id res chain seq x y z
N MET A 1 -39.51 49.30 -35.41
CA MET A 1 -38.23 49.62 -34.74
C MET A 1 -37.38 48.37 -34.62
N LYS A 2 -36.25 48.26 -35.34
CA LYS A 2 -35.28 47.16 -35.18
C LYS A 2 -34.24 47.55 -34.11
N LYS A 3 -34.13 46.75 -33.04
CA LYS A 3 -33.08 46.87 -32.01
C LYS A 3 -31.78 46.25 -32.54
N TYR A 4 -30.71 47.03 -32.65
CA TYR A 4 -29.35 46.52 -32.86
C TYR A 4 -28.74 46.09 -31.51
N LYS A 5 -28.37 44.82 -31.37
CA LYS A 5 -27.54 44.32 -30.25
C LYS A 5 -26.10 44.78 -30.50
N SER A 6 -25.50 45.54 -29.59
CA SER A 6 -24.07 45.86 -29.67
C SER A 6 -23.25 44.63 -29.26
N GLN A 7 -22.49 44.07 -30.20
CA GLN A 7 -21.44 43.10 -29.89
C GLN A 7 -20.18 43.89 -29.54
N ARG A 8 -19.80 43.91 -28.26
CA ARG A 8 -18.51 44.43 -27.79
C ARG A 8 -17.45 43.36 -28.04
N GLY A 9 -16.77 43.42 -29.19
CA GLY A 9 -15.59 42.61 -29.44
C GLY A 9 -14.39 43.09 -28.63
N ILE A 10 -13.64 42.18 -28.04
CA ILE A 10 -12.34 42.46 -27.43
C ILE A 10 -11.36 42.76 -28.57
N THR A 11 -10.66 43.90 -28.52
CA THR A 11 -9.63 44.23 -29.53
C THR A 11 -8.45 43.28 -29.38
N LEU A 12 -7.81 42.91 -30.49
CA LEU A 12 -6.65 42.00 -30.51
C LEU A 12 -5.55 42.44 -29.53
N ILE A 13 -5.38 43.76 -29.38
CA ILE A 13 -4.45 44.39 -28.43
C ILE A 13 -4.80 44.04 -26.98
N ALA A 14 -6.09 44.09 -26.61
CA ALA A 14 -6.52 43.72 -25.27
C ALA A 14 -6.27 42.24 -24.99
N LEU A 15 -6.49 41.36 -25.97
CA LEU A 15 -6.20 39.93 -25.85
C LEU A 15 -4.71 39.65 -25.60
N VAL A 16 -3.83 40.30 -26.38
CA VAL A 16 -2.37 40.16 -26.24
C VAL A 16 -1.90 40.65 -24.87
N ILE A 17 -2.40 41.79 -24.41
CA ILE A 17 -2.07 42.33 -23.08
C ILE A 17 -2.52 41.36 -21.98
N THR A 18 -3.72 40.79 -22.08
CA THR A 18 -4.22 39.81 -21.11
C THR A 18 -3.33 38.57 -21.05
N ILE A 19 -2.88 38.04 -22.19
CA ILE A 19 -1.98 36.87 -22.23
C ILE A 19 -0.63 37.18 -21.57
N ILE A 20 -0.05 38.36 -21.85
CA ILE A 20 1.22 38.78 -21.25
C ILE A 20 1.10 38.90 -19.73
N ILE A 21 0.02 39.52 -19.24
CA ILE A 21 -0.23 39.66 -17.79
C ILE A 21 -0.37 38.28 -17.14
N LEU A 22 -1.11 37.36 -17.76
CA LEU A 22 -1.27 35.99 -17.25
C LEU A 22 0.05 35.22 -17.21
N LEU A 23 0.92 35.37 -18.22
CA LEU A 23 2.23 34.73 -18.25
C LEU A 23 3.18 35.28 -17.17
N ILE A 24 3.14 36.59 -16.91
CA ILE A 24 3.92 37.21 -15.84
C ILE A 24 3.41 36.75 -14.47
N LEU A 25 2.09 36.73 -14.26
CA LEU A 25 1.50 36.22 -13.02
C LEU A 25 1.87 34.75 -12.80
N ALA A 26 1.75 33.92 -13.83
CA ALA A 26 2.14 32.51 -13.76
C ALA A 26 3.64 32.36 -13.46
N GLY A 27 4.50 33.17 -14.07
CA GLY A 27 5.93 33.19 -13.77
C GLY A 27 6.23 33.53 -12.31
N ILE A 28 5.56 34.53 -11.73
CA ILE A 28 5.73 34.93 -10.33
C ILE A 28 5.15 33.86 -9.38
N SER A 29 3.99 33.29 -9.69
CA SER A 29 3.37 32.22 -8.88
C SER A 29 4.20 30.94 -8.90
N ILE A 30 4.70 30.53 -10.07
CA ILE A 30 5.58 29.37 -10.21
C ILE A 30 6.91 29.65 -9.50
N ALA A 31 7.50 30.83 -9.69
CA ALA A 31 8.73 31.20 -8.99
C ALA A 31 8.55 31.25 -7.46
N ALA A 32 7.40 31.70 -6.95
CA ALA A 32 7.09 31.66 -5.51
C ALA A 32 6.85 30.23 -4.99
N LEU A 33 6.29 29.33 -5.82
CA LEU A 33 6.17 27.91 -5.53
C LEU A 33 7.53 27.20 -5.57
N THR A 34 8.40 27.54 -6.52
CA THR A 34 9.70 26.86 -6.74
C THR A 34 10.86 27.47 -5.95
N ASN A 35 10.79 28.74 -5.53
CA ASN A 35 11.82 29.38 -4.71
C ASN A 35 11.58 29.14 -3.20
N GLN A 36 12.20 28.06 -2.73
CA GLN A 36 12.92 27.94 -1.44
C GLN A 36 12.19 28.19 -0.11
N GLY A 37 10.86 28.26 -0.08
CA GLY A 37 10.09 28.28 1.17
C GLY A 37 9.14 27.10 1.28
N LEU A 38 8.12 27.06 0.43
CA LEU A 38 6.93 26.25 0.69
C LEU A 38 7.17 24.74 0.60
N PHE A 39 7.80 24.23 -0.47
CA PHE A 39 8.10 22.80 -0.58
C PHE A 39 9.15 22.32 0.43
N LYS A 40 10.12 23.18 0.76
CA LYS A 40 11.10 22.89 1.81
C LYS A 40 10.42 22.78 3.17
N ASN A 41 9.57 23.75 3.51
CA ASN A 41 8.80 23.75 4.76
C ASN A 41 7.80 22.59 4.82
N ALA A 42 7.15 22.23 3.70
CA ALA A 42 6.27 21.06 3.65
C ALA A 42 7.04 19.75 3.87
N LYS A 43 8.24 19.63 3.30
CA LYS A 43 9.12 18.47 3.51
C LYS A 43 9.71 18.44 4.92
N GLU A 44 10.08 19.59 5.47
CA GLU A 44 10.49 19.71 6.88
C GLU A 44 9.36 19.37 7.83
N ALA A 45 8.14 19.82 7.57
CA ALA A 45 6.95 19.48 8.34
C ALA A 45 6.63 17.98 8.25
N GLN A 46 6.75 17.37 7.07
CA GLN A 46 6.62 15.93 6.90
C GLN A 46 7.65 15.17 7.74
N ASN A 47 8.93 15.53 7.63
CA ASN A 47 10.00 14.91 8.40
C ASN A 47 9.83 15.11 9.91
N ALA A 48 9.40 16.31 10.33
CA ALA A 48 9.13 16.60 11.74
C ALA A 48 7.92 15.82 12.27
N THR A 49 6.91 15.59 11.44
CA THR A 49 5.75 14.76 11.78
C THR A 49 6.18 13.30 11.95
N GLN A 50 6.94 12.74 11.01
CA GLN A 50 7.49 11.39 11.13
C GLN A 50 8.36 11.24 12.38
N LYS A 51 9.24 12.22 12.65
CA LYS A 51 10.06 12.23 13.87
C LYS A 51 9.20 12.31 15.14
N ALA A 52 8.12 13.08 15.12
CA ALA A 52 7.19 13.17 16.23
C ALA A 52 6.37 11.87 16.42
N GLU A 53 6.02 11.17 15.35
CA GLU A 53 5.39 9.84 15.40
C GLU A 53 6.35 8.80 16.00
N GLU A 54 7.62 8.80 15.58
CA GLU A 54 8.68 7.98 16.21
C GLU A 54 8.86 8.31 17.71
N GLU A 55 8.84 9.60 18.08
CA GLU A 55 8.92 10.06 19.47
C GLU A 55 7.65 9.70 20.27
N GLN A 56 6.47 9.72 19.65
CA GLN A 56 5.23 9.25 20.27
C GLN A 56 5.28 7.75 20.54
N GLY A 57 5.75 6.93 19.60
CA GLY A 57 5.96 5.50 19.82
C GLY A 57 6.91 5.25 20.99
N LYS A 58 8.02 6.00 21.07
CA LYS A 58 8.94 5.94 22.22
C LYS A 58 8.28 6.35 23.53
N THR A 59 7.52 7.44 23.54
CA THR A 59 6.82 7.94 24.73
C THR A 59 5.76 6.96 25.21
N LEU A 60 5.04 6.32 24.27
CA LEU A 60 4.07 5.26 24.59
C LEU A 60 4.76 4.04 25.19
N ASN A 61 5.91 3.64 24.62
CA ASN A 61 6.75 2.57 25.18
C ASN A 61 7.25 2.92 26.60
N GLU A 62 7.64 4.18 26.85
CA GLU A 62 8.05 4.67 28.17
C GLU A 62 6.90 4.60 29.19
N TYR A 63 5.70 5.02 28.80
CA TYR A 63 4.51 4.90 29.66
C TYR A 63 4.15 3.44 29.93
N GLU A 64 4.25 2.57 28.93
CA GLU A 64 4.05 1.13 29.11
C GLU A 64 5.11 0.52 30.02
N ASP A 65 6.39 0.95 29.91
CA ASP A 65 7.46 0.54 30.84
C ASP A 65 7.18 0.95 32.27
N GLU A 66 6.72 2.18 32.47
CA GLU A 66 6.36 2.67 33.78
C GLU A 66 5.16 1.91 34.35
N ILE A 67 4.15 1.59 33.52
CA ILE A 67 3.01 0.75 33.92
C ILE A 67 3.45 -0.68 34.25
N ASN A 68 4.29 -1.29 33.42
CA ASN A 68 4.77 -2.67 33.62
C ASN A 68 5.62 -2.79 34.87
N LYS A 69 6.39 -1.76 35.24
CA LYS A 69 7.11 -1.70 36.51
C LYS A 69 6.20 -1.85 37.74
N TYR A 70 4.94 -1.45 37.64
CA TYR A 70 3.95 -1.61 38.72
C TYR A 70 3.13 -2.91 38.59
N LEU A 71 3.21 -3.62 37.47
CA LEU A 71 2.50 -4.88 37.21
C LEU A 71 3.40 -6.12 37.34
N GLU A 72 4.71 -6.00 37.09
CA GLU A 72 5.68 -7.08 37.16
C GLU A 72 6.24 -7.23 38.59
N ASN A 73 5.95 -8.38 39.21
CA ASN A 73 6.74 -8.88 40.33
C ASN A 73 8.12 -9.30 39.81
N ASP A 74 9.11 -8.40 39.91
CA ASP A 74 10.53 -8.68 40.21
C ASP A 74 11.33 -9.65 39.31
N ASP A 75 11.03 -9.79 38.01
CA ASP A 75 11.90 -10.55 37.09
C ASP A 75 12.59 -9.64 36.05
N LYS A 76 13.76 -9.10 36.43
CA LYS A 76 14.64 -8.23 35.62
C LYS A 76 15.32 -8.95 34.43
N THR A 77 14.70 -10.00 33.89
CA THR A 77 15.29 -10.87 32.86
C THR A 77 14.52 -10.89 31.54
N ALA A 78 13.33 -10.26 31.48
CA ALA A 78 12.56 -10.21 30.25
C ALA A 78 13.12 -9.16 29.28
N GLU A 79 13.76 -9.64 28.21
CA GLU A 79 14.28 -8.77 27.14
C GLU A 79 13.18 -8.49 26.12
N LYS A 80 12.78 -7.22 25.97
CA LYS A 80 11.80 -6.88 24.93
C LYS A 80 12.37 -7.13 23.53
N LEU A 81 11.53 -7.65 22.65
CA LEU A 81 11.89 -7.90 21.26
C LEU A 81 12.33 -6.60 20.57
N VAL A 82 11.63 -5.50 20.84
CA VAL A 82 11.91 -4.19 20.26
C VAL A 82 13.31 -3.68 20.60
N ASP A 83 13.76 -3.85 21.84
CA ASP A 83 15.08 -3.39 22.28
C ASP A 83 16.19 -4.17 21.59
N LYS A 84 16.00 -5.48 21.41
CA LYS A 84 16.97 -6.36 20.77
C LYS A 84 17.03 -6.20 19.25
N VAL A 85 15.95 -5.74 18.62
CA VAL A 85 16.00 -5.32 17.21
C VAL A 85 16.73 -3.98 17.10
N ASN A 86 16.45 -3.03 18.00
CA ASN A 86 17.08 -1.70 18.01
C ASN A 86 18.60 -1.75 18.27
N ASP A 87 19.08 -2.61 19.17
CA ASP A 87 20.51 -2.76 19.46
C ASP A 87 21.26 -3.62 18.43
N GLY A 88 20.54 -4.22 17.47
CA GLY A 88 21.09 -5.03 16.38
C GLY A 88 21.41 -6.49 16.76
N THR A 89 21.05 -6.93 17.97
CA THR A 89 21.15 -8.34 18.39
C THR A 89 20.26 -9.22 17.51
N ILE A 90 19.01 -8.81 17.31
CA ILE A 90 18.06 -9.42 16.38
C ILE A 90 18.09 -8.65 15.08
N LYS A 91 18.28 -9.39 13.98
CA LYS A 91 18.47 -8.82 12.65
C LYS A 91 17.23 -9.00 11.81
N ILE A 92 17.13 -8.13 10.81
CA ILE A 92 16.16 -8.32 9.73
C ILE A 92 16.34 -9.72 9.13
N GLY A 93 15.23 -10.43 8.99
CA GLY A 93 15.17 -11.78 8.48
C GLY A 93 15.42 -12.89 9.51
N ASP A 94 15.70 -12.57 10.78
CA ASP A 94 15.72 -13.59 11.85
C ASP A 94 14.32 -14.15 12.09
N TYR A 95 14.26 -15.42 12.46
CA TYR A 95 13.00 -16.13 12.69
C TYR A 95 12.42 -15.85 14.07
N VAL A 96 11.11 -15.61 14.11
CA VAL A 96 10.33 -15.40 15.34
C VAL A 96 9.19 -16.40 15.39
N LYS A 97 8.99 -17.04 16.53
CA LYS A 97 7.90 -17.98 16.74
C LYS A 97 6.63 -17.23 17.11
N TYR A 98 5.86 -16.89 16.10
CA TYR A 98 4.54 -16.29 16.24
C TYR A 98 3.46 -17.32 15.91
N THR A 99 2.42 -17.42 16.74
CA THR A 99 1.28 -18.33 16.54
C THR A 99 -0.01 -17.51 16.54
N PRO A 100 -0.71 -17.40 15.40
CA PRO A 100 -2.04 -16.77 15.34
C PRO A 100 -3.06 -17.47 16.23
N ASP A 101 -4.11 -16.75 16.61
CA ASP A 101 -5.30 -17.35 17.22
C ASP A 101 -6.03 -18.23 16.18
N THR A 102 -6.69 -19.31 16.61
CA THR A 102 -7.46 -20.17 15.70
C THR A 102 -8.61 -19.37 15.07
N ALA A 103 -8.70 -19.39 13.74
CA ALA A 103 -9.68 -18.61 12.99
C ALA A 103 -10.51 -19.48 12.02
N SER A 104 -11.77 -19.07 11.78
CA SER A 104 -12.60 -19.62 10.70
C SER A 104 -12.54 -18.72 9.47
N THR A 105 -12.63 -19.31 8.28
CA THR A 105 -12.70 -18.61 6.99
C THR A 105 -14.12 -18.15 6.62
N ASP A 106 -15.16 -18.55 7.36
CA ASP A 106 -16.56 -18.36 6.93
C ASP A 106 -16.92 -16.89 6.66
N ALA A 107 -16.58 -16.00 7.58
CA ALA A 107 -16.89 -14.57 7.46
C ALA A 107 -16.16 -13.92 6.28
N ILE A 108 -14.86 -14.17 6.14
CA ILE A 108 -14.07 -13.58 5.06
C ILE A 108 -14.45 -14.16 3.69
N LEU A 109 -14.84 -15.44 3.62
CA LEU A 109 -15.36 -16.05 2.39
C LEU A 109 -16.70 -15.41 1.96
N GLN A 110 -17.57 -15.07 2.92
CA GLN A 110 -18.80 -14.35 2.62
C GLN A 110 -18.52 -12.96 2.04
N GLU A 111 -17.58 -12.22 2.62
CA GLU A 111 -17.16 -10.92 2.08
C GLU A 111 -16.53 -11.07 0.69
N LEU A 112 -15.60 -12.00 0.50
CA LEU A 112 -14.98 -12.28 -0.79
C LEU A 112 -16.02 -12.62 -1.86
N SER A 113 -17.01 -13.46 -1.55
CA SER A 113 -18.08 -13.82 -2.50
C SER A 113 -18.92 -12.63 -2.96
N THR A 114 -19.01 -11.59 -2.13
CA THR A 114 -19.80 -10.39 -2.42
C THR A 114 -18.97 -9.32 -3.14
N TYR A 115 -17.72 -9.14 -2.73
CA TYR A 115 -16.95 -7.93 -3.07
C TYR A 115 -15.72 -8.18 -3.95
N SER A 116 -15.23 -9.42 -4.10
CA SER A 116 -14.03 -9.72 -4.90
C SER A 116 -14.28 -9.71 -6.42
N GLY A 117 -15.55 -9.82 -6.81
CA GLY A 117 -15.95 -10.05 -8.21
C GLY A 117 -15.76 -11.50 -8.68
N SER A 118 -15.41 -12.44 -7.80
CA SER A 118 -15.29 -13.87 -8.09
C SER A 118 -16.04 -14.72 -7.07
N ASP A 119 -16.63 -15.82 -7.54
CA ASP A 119 -17.23 -16.89 -6.74
C ASP A 119 -16.28 -18.08 -6.51
N ALA A 120 -15.05 -18.02 -7.05
CA ALA A 120 -14.06 -19.10 -6.93
C ALA A 120 -13.37 -19.17 -5.55
N ASN A 121 -13.50 -18.11 -4.75
CA ASN A 121 -12.94 -18.06 -3.39
C ASN A 121 -13.77 -18.98 -2.48
N THR A 122 -13.20 -20.12 -2.09
CA THR A 122 -13.88 -21.14 -1.28
C THR A 122 -12.98 -21.67 -0.17
N THR A 123 -13.52 -22.51 0.72
CA THR A 123 -12.74 -23.22 1.75
C THR A 123 -11.66 -24.15 1.17
N SER A 124 -11.74 -24.50 -0.13
CA SER A 124 -10.72 -25.30 -0.80
C SER A 124 -9.53 -24.47 -1.29
N THR A 125 -9.69 -23.15 -1.43
CA THR A 125 -8.65 -22.24 -1.94
C THR A 125 -8.11 -21.31 -0.86
N LEU A 126 -8.82 -21.17 0.27
CA LEU A 126 -8.45 -20.32 1.39
C LEU A 126 -8.62 -21.08 2.71
N THR A 127 -7.53 -21.23 3.46
CA THR A 127 -7.49 -21.81 4.81
C THR A 127 -6.52 -21.03 5.69
N GLN A 128 -6.67 -21.12 7.00
CA GLN A 128 -5.60 -20.71 7.92
C GLN A 128 -4.43 -21.68 7.81
N GLU A 129 -3.25 -21.16 7.46
CA GLU A 129 -2.02 -21.94 7.30
C GLU A 129 -1.10 -21.79 8.52
N SER A 130 -0.29 -22.80 8.79
CA SER A 130 0.83 -22.66 9.73
C SER A 130 2.03 -22.07 8.98
N LEU A 131 2.32 -20.79 9.26
CA LEU A 131 3.41 -20.05 8.62
C LEU A 131 4.58 -19.85 9.59
N ASN A 132 5.78 -19.82 9.04
CA ASN A 132 6.96 -19.30 9.73
C ASN A 132 7.04 -17.79 9.57
N TRP A 133 7.64 -17.10 10.54
CA TRP A 133 7.67 -15.64 10.58
C TRP A 133 9.10 -15.14 10.74
N ARG A 134 9.38 -14.03 10.06
CA ARG A 134 10.69 -13.40 10.02
C ARG A 134 10.57 -11.93 10.34
N VAL A 135 11.57 -11.36 11.02
CA VAL A 135 11.64 -9.92 11.27
C VAL A 135 11.69 -9.18 9.94
N LEU A 136 10.67 -8.37 9.67
CA LEU A 136 10.57 -7.55 8.48
C LEU A 136 11.38 -6.26 8.68
N ASP A 137 11.00 -5.47 9.68
CA ASP A 137 11.58 -4.17 10.02
C ASP A 137 11.00 -3.64 11.33
N MET A 138 11.22 -2.34 11.56
CA MET A 138 10.66 -1.54 12.63
C MET A 138 9.85 -0.41 12.00
N GLU A 139 8.61 -0.23 12.46
CA GLU A 139 7.71 0.87 12.06
C GLU A 139 7.02 1.39 13.33
N ASP A 140 7.00 2.72 13.52
CA ASP A 140 6.36 3.39 14.67
C ASP A 140 6.78 2.82 16.04
N GLY A 141 8.07 2.46 16.18
CA GLY A 141 8.61 1.88 17.41
C GLY A 141 8.15 0.46 17.71
N GLN A 142 7.53 -0.24 16.75
CA GLN A 142 7.09 -1.63 16.87
C GLN A 142 7.82 -2.52 15.86
N VAL A 143 8.05 -3.77 16.25
CA VAL A 143 8.64 -4.79 15.37
C VAL A 143 7.56 -5.32 14.44
N ARG A 144 7.83 -5.33 13.14
CA ARG A 144 6.99 -6.01 12.16
C ARG A 144 7.58 -7.35 11.75
N LEU A 145 6.72 -8.35 11.60
CA LEU A 145 7.04 -9.66 11.06
C LEU A 145 6.42 -9.80 9.67
N ILE A 146 7.07 -10.58 8.82
CA ILE A 146 6.53 -11.05 7.55
C ILE A 146 6.54 -12.57 7.54
N SER A 147 5.55 -13.18 6.90
CA SER A 147 5.59 -14.61 6.59
C SER A 147 6.92 -15.00 5.91
N GLU A 148 7.43 -16.21 6.10
CA GLU A 148 8.66 -16.67 5.43
C GLU A 148 8.44 -16.82 3.92
N LEU A 149 7.36 -17.50 3.54
CA LEU A 149 6.91 -17.71 2.16
C LEU A 149 5.49 -17.17 1.95
N PRO A 150 5.14 -16.73 0.73
CA PRO A 150 3.76 -16.38 0.43
C PRO A 150 2.84 -17.56 0.75
N THR A 151 1.58 -17.27 1.05
CA THR A 151 0.59 -18.31 1.36
C THR A 151 0.47 -19.32 0.21
N THR A 152 0.09 -20.54 0.54
CA THR A 152 -0.34 -21.51 -0.48
C THR A 152 -1.78 -21.27 -0.89
N SER A 153 -2.60 -20.78 0.04
CA SER A 153 -3.93 -20.22 -0.18
C SER A 153 -3.87 -19.05 -1.15
N LYS A 154 -4.90 -18.93 -1.99
CA LYS A 154 -4.98 -17.90 -3.02
C LYS A 154 -6.33 -17.20 -2.98
N ILE A 155 -6.31 -15.94 -3.40
CA ILE A 155 -7.50 -15.12 -3.56
C ILE A 155 -7.60 -14.74 -5.04
N GLU A 156 -8.74 -15.04 -5.64
CA GLU A 156 -9.10 -14.52 -6.96
C GLU A 156 -9.80 -13.17 -6.80
N LEU A 157 -9.30 -12.18 -7.52
CA LEU A 157 -9.91 -10.87 -7.66
C LEU A 157 -10.28 -10.68 -9.13
N SER A 158 -11.45 -10.10 -9.39
CA SER A 158 -11.95 -9.96 -10.77
C SER A 158 -12.71 -8.68 -10.99
N SER A 159 -12.62 -8.14 -12.21
CA SER A 159 -13.40 -7.00 -12.69
C SER A 159 -13.23 -5.71 -11.86
N TYR A 160 -14.18 -4.79 -11.99
CA TYR A 160 -14.22 -3.56 -11.21
C TYR A 160 -14.37 -3.83 -9.70
N ASN A 161 -15.01 -4.94 -9.29
CA ASN A 161 -15.20 -5.26 -7.87
C ASN A 161 -13.89 -5.70 -7.22
N GLY A 162 -13.09 -6.52 -7.90
CA GLY A 162 -11.74 -6.83 -7.49
C GLY A 162 -10.88 -5.58 -7.34
N TYR A 163 -10.89 -4.67 -8.32
CA TYR A 163 -10.16 -3.39 -8.18
C TYR A 163 -10.70 -2.51 -7.05
N ASN A 164 -12.03 -2.39 -6.94
CA ASN A 164 -12.68 -1.59 -5.90
C ASN A 164 -12.30 -2.03 -4.48
N ASN A 165 -12.04 -3.33 -4.26
CA ASN A 165 -12.01 -3.91 -2.92
C ASN A 165 -10.72 -4.65 -2.54
N ALA A 166 -9.75 -4.79 -3.47
CA ALA A 166 -8.54 -5.58 -3.25
C ALA A 166 -7.82 -5.26 -1.94
N VAL A 167 -7.56 -3.98 -1.66
CA VAL A 167 -6.78 -3.56 -0.47
C VAL A 167 -7.46 -4.04 0.80
N LYS A 168 -8.75 -3.73 0.96
CA LYS A 168 -9.50 -4.11 2.16
C LYS A 168 -9.66 -5.62 2.29
N LEU A 169 -10.02 -6.31 1.19
CA LEU A 169 -10.19 -7.77 1.22
C LEU A 169 -8.89 -8.52 1.57
N LEU A 170 -7.75 -8.07 1.04
CA LEU A 170 -6.45 -8.68 1.34
C LEU A 170 -6.00 -8.40 2.78
N ASP A 171 -6.15 -7.15 3.25
CA ASP A 171 -5.81 -6.76 4.62
C ASP A 171 -6.70 -7.49 5.64
N ASP A 172 -8.02 -7.51 5.42
CA ASP A 172 -8.99 -8.19 6.28
C ASP A 172 -8.76 -9.71 6.29
N THR A 173 -8.41 -10.32 5.14
CA THR A 173 -8.08 -11.75 5.10
C THR A 173 -6.86 -12.05 5.95
N CYS A 174 -5.81 -11.23 5.87
CA CYS A 174 -4.64 -11.41 6.73
C CYS A 174 -5.01 -11.24 8.20
N ASN A 175 -5.79 -10.21 8.53
CA ASN A 175 -6.20 -9.92 9.90
C ASN A 175 -7.06 -11.04 10.49
N VAL A 176 -8.01 -11.58 9.74
CA VAL A 176 -8.84 -12.70 10.22
C VAL A 176 -8.00 -13.95 10.45
N LEU A 177 -7.10 -14.29 9.53
CA LEU A 177 -6.40 -15.58 9.57
C LEU A 177 -5.10 -15.57 10.38
N TYR A 178 -4.48 -14.41 10.60
CA TYR A 178 -3.15 -14.34 11.19
C TYR A 178 -3.04 -13.39 12.38
N ASN A 179 -4.16 -12.88 12.91
CA ASN A 179 -4.12 -12.09 14.13
C ASN A 179 -3.86 -12.95 15.38
N ASN A 180 -3.24 -12.31 16.37
CA ASN A 180 -3.10 -12.83 17.73
C ASN A 180 -3.47 -11.69 18.66
N SER A 181 -4.57 -11.85 19.38
CA SER A 181 -5.17 -10.84 20.25
C SER A 181 -4.27 -10.34 21.37
N LYS A 182 -3.18 -11.04 21.70
CA LYS A 182 -2.22 -10.67 22.74
C LYS A 182 -0.93 -10.10 22.19
N LEU A 183 -0.45 -10.62 21.06
CA LEU A 183 0.88 -10.30 20.52
C LEU A 183 0.85 -9.25 19.42
N ALA A 184 -0.24 -9.15 18.64
CA ALA A 184 -0.32 -8.27 17.49
C ALA A 184 -1.12 -7.01 17.80
N SER A 185 -0.59 -5.86 17.40
CA SER A 185 -1.31 -4.58 17.39
C SER A 185 -2.04 -4.37 16.05
N LYS A 186 -1.50 -4.96 14.97
CA LYS A 186 -2.06 -4.83 13.62
C LYS A 186 -1.64 -6.01 12.76
N VAL A 187 -2.55 -6.48 11.92
CA VAL A 187 -2.26 -7.47 10.89
C VAL A 187 -2.83 -7.01 9.56
N GLN A 188 -2.04 -7.10 8.50
CA GLN A 188 -2.41 -6.68 7.15
C GLN A 188 -1.64 -7.51 6.11
N ASN A 189 -1.94 -7.30 4.83
CA ASN A 189 -1.14 -7.87 3.75
C ASN A 189 -0.01 -6.89 3.36
N LEU A 190 1.06 -7.40 2.76
CA LEU A 190 2.19 -6.58 2.29
C LEU A 190 1.71 -5.48 1.34
N LYS A 191 2.24 -4.27 1.53
CA LYS A 191 1.95 -3.11 0.68
C LYS A 191 3.15 -2.79 -0.23
N ILE A 192 2.88 -2.07 -1.31
CA ILE A 192 3.95 -1.66 -2.23
C ILE A 192 4.95 -0.71 -1.57
N GLU A 193 4.50 0.09 -0.60
CA GLU A 193 5.33 0.96 0.23
C GLU A 193 6.36 0.17 1.05
N ASP A 194 5.97 -1.00 1.59
CA ASP A 194 6.88 -1.87 2.35
C ASP A 194 8.10 -2.31 1.53
N ILE A 195 7.95 -2.43 0.20
CA ILE A 195 9.06 -2.71 -0.70
C ILE A 195 9.82 -1.41 -1.03
N MET A 196 9.09 -0.38 -1.46
CA MET A 196 9.67 0.89 -1.94
C MET A 196 10.55 1.56 -0.89
N GLU A 197 10.13 1.58 0.37
CA GLU A 197 10.90 2.21 1.44
C GLU A 197 12.24 1.53 1.71
N LYS A 198 12.36 0.25 1.33
CA LYS A 198 13.59 -0.54 1.51
C LYS A 198 14.49 -0.53 0.27
N MET A 199 14.02 0.05 -0.83
CA MET A 199 14.81 0.25 -2.05
C MET A 199 15.79 1.41 -1.91
N ILE A 200 16.86 1.38 -2.71
CA ILE A 200 17.82 2.49 -2.84
C ILE A 200 17.20 3.63 -3.68
N GLU A 201 16.59 3.28 -4.82
CA GLU A 201 15.85 4.24 -5.65
C GLU A 201 14.40 4.33 -5.15
N THR A 202 14.05 5.47 -4.56
CA THR A 202 12.71 5.74 -4.04
C THR A 202 11.92 6.73 -4.90
N ASN A 203 12.53 7.31 -5.93
CA ASN A 203 11.84 8.15 -6.88
C ASN A 203 11.21 7.32 -8.00
N TYR A 204 9.89 7.18 -7.93
CA TYR A 204 9.10 6.46 -8.91
C TYR A 204 9.32 6.91 -10.37
N THR A 205 9.64 8.19 -10.63
CA THR A 205 9.85 8.67 -12.01
C THR A 205 11.13 8.12 -12.64
N ASN A 206 12.11 7.76 -11.80
CA ASN A 206 13.35 7.13 -12.26
C ASN A 206 13.14 5.65 -12.59
N ILE A 207 12.14 5.02 -11.97
CA ILE A 207 11.74 3.63 -12.24
C ILE A 207 10.82 3.58 -13.47
N THR A 208 9.82 4.47 -13.53
CA THR A 208 8.86 4.54 -14.63
C THR A 208 8.57 5.99 -14.97
N ALA A 209 9.03 6.42 -16.15
CA ALA A 209 9.01 7.83 -16.58
C ALA A 209 7.62 8.47 -16.67
N ASN A 210 6.54 7.68 -16.68
CA ASN A 210 5.17 8.19 -16.71
C ASN A 210 4.53 8.32 -15.33
N TYR A 211 5.20 7.88 -14.27
CA TYR A 211 4.66 7.97 -12.92
C TYR A 211 4.27 9.41 -12.56
N GLY A 212 3.05 9.57 -12.05
CA GLY A 212 2.47 10.86 -11.67
C GLY A 212 1.88 11.68 -12.82
N LYS A 213 2.07 11.29 -14.09
CA LYS A 213 1.46 12.01 -15.23
C LYS A 213 -0.03 11.75 -15.32
N GLN A 214 -0.76 12.75 -15.81
CA GLN A 214 -2.19 12.67 -16.07
C GLN A 214 -2.45 12.24 -17.52
N PHE A 215 -3.46 11.39 -17.71
CA PHE A 215 -3.88 10.91 -19.01
C PHE A 215 -5.40 10.93 -19.15
N THR A 216 -5.90 11.17 -20.36
CA THR A 216 -7.33 11.18 -20.68
C THR A 216 -7.69 9.98 -21.57
N PRO A 217 -8.29 8.92 -21.01
CA PRO A 217 -8.67 7.74 -21.79
C PRO A 217 -9.77 8.02 -22.83
N THR A 218 -9.70 7.32 -23.96
CA THR A 218 -10.71 7.42 -25.03
C THR A 218 -12.07 6.90 -24.54
N ASN A 219 -12.09 5.64 -24.09
CA ASN A 219 -13.22 5.03 -23.39
C ASN A 219 -13.13 5.35 -21.89
N LYS A 220 -14.28 5.43 -21.20
CA LYS A 220 -14.37 6.06 -19.86
C LYS A 220 -15.15 5.23 -18.84
N TYR A 221 -15.15 3.90 -19.00
CA TYR A 221 -15.62 3.03 -17.94
C TYR A 221 -14.65 3.11 -16.76
N TYR A 222 -15.18 3.07 -15.53
CA TYR A 222 -14.35 3.22 -14.34
C TYR A 222 -14.90 2.39 -13.16
N PRO A 223 -14.02 1.92 -12.26
CA PRO A 223 -14.42 1.35 -10.99
C PRO A 223 -14.75 2.47 -10.00
N SER A 224 -15.79 2.30 -9.20
CA SER A 224 -16.37 3.37 -8.38
C SER A 224 -15.42 3.92 -7.32
N ILE A 225 -14.41 3.16 -6.90
CA ILE A 225 -13.38 3.64 -5.96
C ILE A 225 -12.58 4.83 -6.51
N LEU A 226 -12.51 5.01 -7.85
CA LEU A 226 -11.79 6.13 -8.46
C LEU A 226 -12.28 7.50 -7.99
N LEU A 227 -13.55 7.61 -7.58
CA LEU A 227 -14.11 8.86 -7.03
C LEU A 227 -13.46 9.26 -5.70
N LYS A 228 -12.77 8.33 -5.03
CA LYS A 228 -12.11 8.52 -3.74
C LYS A 228 -10.58 8.57 -3.84
N GLU A 229 -10.00 8.00 -4.90
CA GLU A 229 -8.54 7.89 -5.06
C GLU A 229 -7.87 9.23 -5.40
N LYS A 230 -6.80 9.56 -4.67
CA LYS A 230 -6.10 10.84 -4.80
C LYS A 230 -5.56 11.05 -6.21
N GLY A 231 -5.95 12.17 -6.80
CA GLY A 231 -5.46 12.61 -8.11
C GLY A 231 -6.13 11.94 -9.31
N GLN A 232 -7.17 11.13 -9.08
CA GLN A 232 -8.06 10.62 -10.13
C GLN A 232 -9.24 11.59 -10.30
N ASN A 233 -9.67 11.84 -11.53
CA ASN A 233 -10.72 12.82 -11.84
C ASN A 233 -11.81 12.21 -12.72
N VAL A 234 -13.01 12.07 -12.16
CA VAL A 234 -14.19 11.53 -12.85
C VAL A 234 -15.27 12.61 -12.90
N ASN A 235 -15.66 13.04 -14.10
CA ASN A 235 -16.66 14.09 -14.32
C ASN A 235 -16.39 15.40 -13.56
N GLY A 236 -15.13 15.76 -13.37
CA GLY A 236 -14.72 16.94 -12.59
C GLY A 236 -14.63 16.72 -11.08
N ILE A 237 -14.97 15.52 -10.59
CA ILE A 237 -14.80 15.11 -9.20
C ILE A 237 -13.41 14.53 -9.04
N VAL A 238 -12.54 15.25 -8.32
CA VAL A 238 -11.19 14.80 -8.00
C VAL A 238 -11.23 14.04 -6.68
N GLY A 239 -10.81 12.77 -6.68
CA GLY A 239 -10.67 11.99 -5.46
C GLY A 239 -9.56 12.56 -4.57
N THR A 240 -9.78 12.54 -3.26
CA THR A 240 -8.88 13.15 -2.25
C THR A 240 -8.68 12.28 -1.01
N GLU A 241 -9.43 11.19 -0.87
CA GLU A 241 -9.54 10.44 0.38
C GLU A 241 -8.48 9.36 0.52
N LEU A 242 -8.22 8.60 -0.55
CA LEU A 242 -7.46 7.34 -0.50
C LEU A 242 -6.18 7.44 -1.32
N ASN A 243 -5.07 7.05 -0.71
CA ASN A 243 -3.85 6.65 -1.42
C ASN A 243 -4.03 5.22 -2.01
N GLU A 244 -3.04 4.79 -2.79
CA GLU A 244 -3.01 3.54 -3.55
C GLU A 244 -3.20 2.28 -2.68
N SER A 245 -2.69 2.30 -1.45
CA SER A 245 -2.71 1.17 -0.48
C SER A 245 -3.66 1.38 0.69
N GLU A 246 -4.63 2.29 0.55
CA GLU A 246 -5.62 2.63 1.57
C GLU A 246 -7.02 2.23 1.14
N GLN A 247 -7.80 1.67 2.06
CA GLN A 247 -9.23 1.47 1.87
C GLN A 247 -9.92 1.32 3.23
N LYS A 248 -11.00 2.08 3.43
CA LYS A 248 -11.77 2.05 4.69
C LYS A 248 -13.01 1.18 4.58
N GLU A 249 -13.74 1.33 3.47
CA GLU A 249 -15.04 0.70 3.25
C GLU A 249 -15.03 -0.16 1.99
N LEU A 250 -15.82 -1.24 2.01
CA LEU A 250 -16.10 -2.04 0.83
C LEU A 250 -17.10 -1.32 -0.08
N ILE A 251 -16.97 -1.52 -1.38
CA ILE A 251 -17.80 -0.91 -2.42
C ILE A 251 -18.48 -2.03 -3.20
N ASN A 252 -19.81 -2.11 -3.09
CA ASN A 252 -20.62 -2.99 -3.92
C ASN A 252 -21.06 -2.26 -5.20
N GLN A 253 -20.25 -2.38 -6.25
CA GLN A 253 -20.64 -1.90 -7.56
C GLN A 253 -21.43 -2.99 -8.29
N THR A 254 -22.56 -2.62 -8.89
CA THR A 254 -23.47 -3.56 -9.57
C THR A 254 -23.69 -3.20 -11.05
N THR A 255 -23.08 -2.11 -11.52
CA THR A 255 -23.20 -1.62 -12.90
C THR A 255 -21.84 -1.21 -13.44
N LYS A 256 -21.74 -1.00 -14.76
CA LYS A 256 -20.53 -0.47 -15.43
C LYS A 256 -20.74 1.00 -15.79
N PRO A 257 -20.51 1.95 -14.87
CA PRO A 257 -20.71 3.36 -15.16
C PRO A 257 -19.68 3.82 -16.20
N GLN A 258 -20.10 4.76 -17.04
CA GLN A 258 -19.24 5.44 -17.99
C GLN A 258 -19.26 6.94 -17.69
N ALA A 259 -18.07 7.52 -17.52
CA ALA A 259 -17.92 8.93 -17.26
C ALA A 259 -18.06 9.76 -18.56
N THR A 260 -18.54 11.00 -18.44
CA THR A 260 -18.49 11.99 -19.53
C THR A 260 -17.07 12.55 -19.70
N SER A 261 -16.34 12.74 -18.60
CA SER A 261 -14.90 13.01 -18.60
C SER A 261 -14.16 12.11 -17.61
N LEU A 262 -12.99 11.62 -18.00
CA LEU A 262 -12.12 10.81 -17.15
C LEU A 262 -10.68 11.25 -17.38
N GLU A 263 -10.02 11.65 -16.31
CA GLU A 263 -8.58 11.90 -16.28
C GLU A 263 -8.00 11.04 -15.15
N VAL A 264 -6.98 10.26 -15.50
CA VAL A 264 -6.34 9.32 -14.58
C VAL A 264 -4.87 9.65 -14.39
N LYS A 265 -4.44 9.63 -13.13
CA LYS A 265 -3.04 9.72 -12.75
C LYS A 265 -2.41 8.35 -12.87
N TYR A 266 -1.31 8.28 -13.61
CA TYR A 266 -0.50 7.07 -13.76
C TYR A 266 0.25 6.79 -12.46
N THR A 267 -0.06 5.67 -11.80
CA THR A 267 0.52 5.24 -10.51
C THR A 267 1.14 3.85 -10.58
N TYR A 268 1.17 3.24 -11.76
CA TYR A 268 1.89 2.01 -12.00
C TYR A 268 3.39 2.24 -12.08
N TRP A 269 4.17 1.30 -11.56
CA TRP A 269 5.57 1.15 -11.90
C TRP A 269 5.90 -0.33 -11.96
N CYS A 270 6.94 -0.66 -12.71
CA CYS A 270 7.46 -2.02 -12.73
C CYS A 270 8.97 -2.04 -12.78
N LYS A 271 9.55 -3.04 -12.13
CA LYS A 271 10.98 -3.24 -12.09
C LYS A 271 11.30 -4.71 -11.83
N THR A 272 12.19 -5.27 -12.64
CA THR A 272 12.88 -6.51 -12.31
C THR A 272 13.87 -6.21 -11.19
N MET A 273 13.70 -6.91 -10.07
CA MET A 273 14.45 -6.61 -8.86
C MET A 273 15.73 -7.42 -8.80
N THR A 274 16.76 -6.82 -8.21
CA THR A 274 18.04 -7.44 -7.89
C THR A 274 18.40 -7.17 -6.43
N THR A 275 19.34 -7.93 -5.88
CA THR A 275 19.84 -7.70 -4.51
C THR A 275 20.41 -6.30 -4.33
N SER A 276 21.00 -5.71 -5.38
CA SER A 276 21.56 -4.36 -5.38
C SER A 276 20.53 -3.23 -5.39
N ASP A 277 19.23 -3.54 -5.61
CA ASP A 277 18.18 -2.52 -5.57
C ASP A 277 17.75 -2.15 -4.14
N PHE A 278 18.18 -2.92 -3.13
CA PHE A 278 17.77 -2.77 -1.74
C PHE A 278 18.88 -2.21 -0.85
N LYS A 279 18.48 -1.41 0.15
CA LYS A 279 19.37 -0.87 1.20
C LYS A 279 20.04 -1.98 2.02
N ASN A 280 19.36 -3.12 2.14
CA ASN A 280 19.86 -4.34 2.74
C ASN A 280 19.45 -5.51 1.85
N SER A 281 20.41 -6.34 1.43
CA SER A 281 20.18 -7.47 0.54
C SER A 281 19.18 -8.49 1.10
N LYS A 282 18.98 -8.50 2.43
CA LYS A 282 17.96 -9.34 3.08
C LYS A 282 16.54 -9.01 2.60
N TYR A 283 16.23 -7.77 2.24
CA TYR A 283 14.90 -7.42 1.72
C TYR A 283 14.60 -8.04 0.36
N TYR A 284 15.62 -8.26 -0.47
CA TYR A 284 15.46 -9.03 -1.70
C TYR A 284 15.00 -10.47 -1.41
N GLU A 285 15.60 -11.09 -0.38
CA GLU A 285 15.22 -12.44 0.08
C GLU A 285 13.83 -12.47 0.73
N LEU A 286 13.43 -11.41 1.45
CA LEU A 286 12.11 -11.37 2.08
C LEU A 286 10.97 -11.12 1.09
N PHE A 287 11.18 -10.27 0.08
CA PHE A 287 10.12 -9.84 -0.84
C PHE A 287 10.14 -10.54 -2.20
N ILE A 288 11.31 -10.78 -2.78
CA ILE A 288 11.42 -11.11 -4.21
C ILE A 288 11.74 -12.59 -4.43
N ASN A 289 12.63 -13.13 -3.60
CA ASN A 289 13.25 -14.46 -3.63
C ASN A 289 12.89 -15.34 -4.84
N ASN A 290 13.81 -15.44 -5.79
CA ASN A 290 13.69 -16.15 -7.07
C ASN A 290 13.94 -17.68 -6.97
N GLY A 291 13.69 -18.29 -5.81
CA GLY A 291 13.73 -19.74 -5.66
C GLY A 291 12.64 -20.45 -6.49
N SER A 292 12.76 -21.77 -6.65
CA SER A 292 11.92 -22.59 -7.54
C SER A 292 10.41 -22.60 -7.19
N ASN A 293 10.03 -22.19 -5.98
CA ASN A 293 8.68 -22.34 -5.43
C ASN A 293 8.08 -21.02 -4.89
N TYR A 294 8.61 -19.87 -5.30
CA TYR A 294 8.09 -18.59 -4.79
C TYR A 294 6.82 -18.19 -5.55
N SER A 295 5.67 -18.40 -4.92
CA SER A 295 4.37 -18.09 -5.50
C SER A 295 4.25 -16.60 -5.81
N THR A 296 3.61 -16.28 -6.95
CA THR A 296 3.14 -14.92 -7.19
C THR A 296 2.14 -14.54 -6.11
N TYR A 297 2.27 -13.33 -5.56
CA TYR A 297 1.39 -12.88 -4.48
C TYR A 297 0.92 -11.43 -4.69
N TRP A 298 -0.30 -11.18 -4.24
CA TRP A 298 -0.90 -9.85 -4.21
C TRP A 298 -0.28 -8.95 -3.16
N MET A 299 -0.13 -7.68 -3.51
CA MET A 299 0.08 -6.60 -2.55
C MET A 299 -1.23 -5.84 -2.35
N SER A 300 -1.45 -5.34 -1.14
CA SER A 300 -2.58 -4.46 -0.81
C SER A 300 -2.37 -3.05 -1.36
N SER A 301 -2.24 -2.94 -2.68
CA SER A 301 -1.96 -1.70 -3.38
C SER A 301 -2.57 -1.71 -4.78
N ARG A 302 -3.37 -0.70 -5.11
CA ARG A 302 -3.90 -0.48 -6.45
C ARG A 302 -2.92 0.35 -7.27
N CYS A 303 -2.97 0.22 -8.59
CA CYS A 303 -2.26 1.13 -9.49
C CYS A 303 -2.92 1.24 -10.87
N ILE A 304 -2.64 2.35 -11.54
CA ILE A 304 -3.20 2.67 -12.85
C ILE A 304 -2.07 2.88 -13.84
N ASP A 305 -2.19 2.23 -15.00
CA ASP A 305 -1.34 2.48 -16.15
C ASP A 305 -2.16 2.84 -17.39
N TYR A 306 -1.48 3.27 -18.46
CA TYR A 306 -2.12 3.87 -19.64
C TYR A 306 -1.59 3.29 -20.96
N PRO A 307 -1.90 2.03 -21.30
CA PRO A 307 -1.51 1.47 -22.59
C PRO A 307 -2.46 1.92 -23.71
N SER A 308 -1.88 2.28 -24.86
CA SER A 308 -2.61 2.39 -26.13
C SER A 308 -3.88 3.27 -26.11
N GLY A 309 -3.90 4.36 -25.35
CA GLY A 309 -5.02 5.31 -25.31
C GLY A 309 -6.18 4.93 -24.38
N GLY A 310 -6.04 3.86 -23.60
CA GLY A 310 -6.93 3.46 -22.51
C GLY A 310 -6.17 3.30 -21.21
N ALA A 311 -6.88 3.26 -20.08
CA ALA A 311 -6.28 2.97 -18.79
C ALA A 311 -6.64 1.57 -18.31
N ARG A 312 -5.72 0.94 -17.58
CA ARG A 312 -5.98 -0.31 -16.85
C ARG A 312 -5.96 -0.03 -15.36
N PHE A 313 -6.88 -0.67 -14.66
CA PHE A 313 -7.04 -0.65 -13.22
C PHE A 313 -6.45 -1.95 -12.69
N ASN A 314 -5.32 -1.85 -12.00
CA ASN A 314 -4.47 -2.98 -11.65
C ASN A 314 -4.30 -3.13 -10.13
N ILE A 315 -4.02 -4.35 -9.69
CA ILE A 315 -3.54 -4.65 -8.33
C ILE A 315 -2.06 -5.02 -8.42
N SER A 316 -1.26 -4.40 -7.57
CA SER A 316 0.19 -4.64 -7.51
C SER A 316 0.48 -6.06 -6.99
N ARG A 317 1.56 -6.65 -7.49
CA ARG A 317 2.01 -8.00 -7.13
C ARG A 317 3.52 -8.15 -7.27
N VAL A 318 4.06 -9.12 -6.55
CA VAL A 318 5.39 -9.65 -6.85
C VAL A 318 5.22 -10.90 -7.71
N HIS A 319 5.91 -10.94 -8.84
CA HIS A 319 5.80 -12.02 -9.82
C HIS A 319 7.16 -12.30 -10.46
N SER A 320 7.68 -13.51 -10.28
CA SER A 320 8.86 -14.00 -11.00
C SER A 320 10.08 -13.07 -10.94
N GLY A 321 10.36 -12.49 -9.77
CA GLY A 321 11.48 -11.55 -9.59
C GLY A 321 11.14 -10.08 -9.88
N ASP A 322 9.93 -9.79 -10.37
CA ASP A 322 9.47 -8.44 -10.68
C ASP A 322 8.52 -7.92 -9.60
N VAL A 323 8.63 -6.62 -9.30
CA VAL A 323 7.49 -5.85 -8.79
C VAL A 323 6.73 -5.32 -10.00
N ARG A 324 5.45 -5.67 -10.10
CA ARG A 324 4.56 -5.29 -11.21
C ARG A 324 3.11 -5.32 -10.74
N ALA A 325 2.17 -5.41 -11.67
CA ALA A 325 0.75 -5.50 -11.36
C ALA A 325 0.01 -6.50 -12.26
N SER A 326 -1.25 -6.73 -11.95
CA SER A 326 -2.21 -7.42 -12.81
C SER A 326 -3.46 -6.58 -13.02
N SER A 327 -3.92 -6.50 -14.25
CA SER A 327 -5.11 -5.75 -14.64
C SER A 327 -6.36 -6.54 -14.30
N LEU A 328 -7.34 -5.90 -13.64
CA LEU A 328 -8.66 -6.48 -13.36
C LEU A 328 -9.77 -5.81 -14.16
N TYR A 329 -9.60 -4.54 -14.52
CA TYR A 329 -10.59 -3.78 -15.27
C TYR A 329 -9.93 -2.74 -16.18
N ASN A 330 -10.57 -2.41 -17.30
CA ASN A 330 -10.08 -1.42 -18.26
C ASN A 330 -11.14 -0.36 -18.57
N THR A 331 -10.69 0.80 -19.05
CA THR A 331 -11.59 1.89 -19.40
C THR A 331 -12.47 1.63 -20.63
N ASN A 332 -12.24 0.55 -21.38
CA ASN A 332 -13.13 0.04 -22.43
C ASN A 332 -14.21 -0.93 -21.91
N GLY A 333 -14.26 -1.20 -20.60
CA GLY A 333 -15.23 -2.09 -19.97
C GLY A 333 -14.82 -3.56 -19.97
N ALA A 334 -13.62 -3.89 -20.46
CA ALA A 334 -13.06 -5.24 -20.38
C ALA A 334 -12.76 -5.60 -18.92
N GLU A 335 -13.12 -6.83 -18.56
CA GLU A 335 -12.95 -7.41 -17.22
C GLU A 335 -12.00 -8.59 -17.32
N TYR A 336 -11.14 -8.70 -16.31
CA TYR A 336 -10.18 -9.76 -16.15
C TYR A 336 -10.22 -10.27 -14.72
N SER A 337 -9.76 -11.49 -14.53
CA SER A 337 -9.50 -12.05 -13.22
C SER A 337 -8.07 -12.55 -13.13
N ASP A 338 -7.58 -12.64 -11.91
CA ASP A 338 -6.29 -13.25 -11.61
C ASP A 338 -6.33 -13.79 -10.17
N VAL A 339 -5.54 -14.84 -9.93
CA VAL A 339 -5.53 -15.61 -8.69
C VAL A 339 -4.11 -15.75 -8.19
N ASN A 340 -3.83 -15.15 -7.05
CA ASN A 340 -2.48 -15.13 -6.48
C ASN A 340 -2.53 -15.41 -4.97
N ALA A 341 -1.39 -15.83 -4.43
CA ALA A 341 -1.18 -15.90 -3.00
C ALA A 341 -1.24 -14.50 -2.38
N PHE A 342 -1.09 -14.44 -1.06
CA PHE A 342 -0.93 -13.18 -0.33
C PHE A 342 0.21 -13.31 0.69
N ARG A 343 0.59 -12.20 1.31
CA ARG A 343 1.82 -12.05 2.08
C ARG A 343 1.54 -11.35 3.41
N PRO A 344 1.11 -12.09 4.45
CA PRO A 344 0.79 -11.52 5.75
C PRO A 344 1.98 -10.80 6.38
N VAL A 345 1.69 -9.64 6.97
CA VAL A 345 2.58 -8.79 7.79
C VAL A 345 1.90 -8.53 9.12
N ILE A 346 2.65 -8.73 10.21
CA ILE A 346 2.21 -8.56 11.60
C ILE A 346 2.98 -7.41 12.22
N THR A 347 2.31 -6.41 12.77
CA THR A 347 2.93 -5.47 13.71
C THR A 347 2.69 -6.01 15.11
N LEU A 348 3.77 -6.24 15.85
CA LEU A 348 3.71 -6.74 17.22
C LEU A 348 3.47 -5.58 18.20
N ASN A 349 2.80 -5.88 19.32
CA ASN A 349 2.75 -4.97 20.45
C ASN A 349 4.17 -4.69 20.97
N SER A 350 4.41 -3.47 21.42
CA SER A 350 5.69 -2.97 21.95
C SER A 350 6.20 -3.74 23.17
N ASN A 351 5.29 -4.36 23.93
CA ASN A 351 5.60 -5.10 25.14
C ASN A 351 5.98 -6.56 24.90
N VAL A 352 6.03 -7.05 23.66
CA VAL A 352 6.39 -8.44 23.35
C VAL A 352 7.81 -8.74 23.82
N GLN A 353 7.94 -9.81 24.63
CA GLN A 353 9.20 -10.21 25.25
C GLN A 353 9.80 -11.44 24.57
N ILE A 354 11.12 -11.55 24.57
CA ILE A 354 11.85 -12.75 24.13
C ILE A 354 12.05 -13.68 25.32
N ILE A 355 11.74 -14.96 25.11
CA ILE A 355 11.88 -16.01 26.14
C ILE A 355 13.14 -16.85 25.88
N SER A 356 13.41 -17.16 24.61
CA SER A 356 14.52 -18.02 24.20
C SER A 356 14.68 -18.01 22.67
N GLY A 357 15.67 -18.74 22.16
CA GLY A 357 15.93 -18.88 20.73
C GLY A 357 17.11 -18.03 20.28
N ASN A 358 17.50 -18.21 19.01
CA ASN A 358 18.63 -17.48 18.42
C ASN A 358 18.33 -16.92 17.03
N GLY A 359 17.07 -16.96 16.59
CA GLY A 359 16.63 -16.40 15.31
C GLY A 359 16.92 -17.27 14.10
N SER A 360 17.42 -18.49 14.28
CA SER A 360 17.55 -19.47 13.18
C SER A 360 16.24 -20.20 12.92
N THR A 361 16.12 -20.86 11.75
CA THR A 361 14.96 -21.69 11.41
C THR A 361 14.72 -22.82 12.43
N ASP A 362 15.78 -23.40 12.97
CA ASP A 362 15.70 -24.51 13.95
C ASP A 362 15.45 -24.02 15.39
N SER A 363 15.76 -22.74 15.67
CA SER A 363 15.61 -22.13 16.99
C SER A 363 15.14 -20.68 16.85
N PRO A 364 13.89 -20.47 16.39
CA PRO A 364 13.31 -19.13 16.27
C PRO A 364 13.22 -18.46 17.64
N PHE A 365 13.24 -17.13 17.67
CA PHE A 365 12.97 -16.40 18.91
C PHE A 365 11.56 -16.70 19.40
N ASN A 366 11.44 -17.33 20.57
CA ASN A 366 10.17 -17.56 21.24
C ASN A 366 9.75 -16.27 21.93
N ILE A 367 8.49 -15.87 21.75
CA ILE A 367 7.94 -14.62 22.27
C ILE A 367 6.69 -14.86 23.12
N GLN A 368 6.40 -13.93 24.04
CA GLN A 368 5.18 -13.90 24.86
C GLN A 368 4.61 -12.49 25.00
#